data_AF-F3ZT55-F1
#
_entry.id   AF-F3ZT55-F1
#
_cell.length_a   1.000
_cell.length_b   1.000
_cell.length_c   1.000
_cell.angle_alpha   90.00
_cell.angle_beta   90.00
_cell.angle_gamma   90.00
#
_symmetry.space_group_name_H-M   'P 1'
#
loop_
_entity.id
_entity.type
_entity.pdbx_description
1 polymer ?
#
loop_
_entity_poly.entity_id
_entity_poly.type
_entity_poly.pdbx_seq_one_letter_code
_entity_poly.pdbx_strand_id
1 'polypeptide(L)'
;MKSLKNFHKTLFAVAVLCLSVGFASCSDDDDDPVAPGIEELMGMPGTYNGSVTVLTPRADESEQPAKDLTLVVTKDKELKFNNFPIKDIIYSLYETAEEADAVLEEIGNLEKNFSFETKEILEEEQQIKFDVDTEDIEIPLENGVIIKIALDDNEELGLYAKSENTEKITFKLSYKAEKVTPAEPEAKEDSTPTEPTKSGIYNFSFEKITK
;
A
#
# COMPACT_ATOMS: atom_id res chain seq x y z
N MET A 1 -56.69 -4.82 -59.82
CA MET A 1 -56.39 -3.56 -60.56
C MET A 1 -56.39 -2.44 -59.53
N LYS A 2 -55.38 -1.60 -59.28
CA LYS A 2 -54.12 -1.26 -59.96
C LYS A 2 -53.05 -1.01 -58.90
N SER A 3 -51.82 -1.36 -59.29
CA SER A 3 -50.55 -1.03 -58.63
C SER A 3 -50.34 0.49 -58.55
N LEU A 4 -49.72 0.97 -57.46
CA LEU A 4 -48.93 2.20 -57.47
C LEU A 4 -47.73 2.05 -56.52
N LYS A 5 -46.58 1.71 -57.10
CA LYS A 5 -45.25 1.92 -56.51
C LYS A 5 -44.85 3.38 -56.71
N ASN A 6 -44.19 3.98 -55.71
CA ASN A 6 -43.20 5.09 -55.75
C ASN A 6 -42.78 5.32 -54.28
N PHE A 7 -41.67 4.82 -53.74
CA PHE A 7 -40.25 5.16 -53.94
C PHE A 7 -39.88 6.60 -53.53
N HIS A 8 -39.59 6.79 -52.23
CA HIS A 8 -38.71 7.81 -51.63
C HIS A 8 -38.58 7.40 -50.14
N LYS A 9 -37.55 6.69 -49.68
CA LYS A 9 -36.13 7.07 -49.46
C LYS A 9 -35.95 8.12 -48.34
N THR A 10 -36.14 7.69 -47.09
CA THR A 10 -35.62 8.32 -45.85
C THR A 10 -35.45 7.22 -44.80
N LEU A 11 -34.41 6.40 -44.94
CA LEU A 11 -33.21 6.42 -44.08
C LEU A 11 -33.51 6.25 -42.58
N PHE A 12 -33.83 5.00 -42.22
CA PHE A 12 -33.68 4.47 -40.87
C PHE A 12 -32.18 4.24 -40.64
N ALA A 13 -31.48 5.21 -40.06
CA ALA A 13 -30.08 5.08 -39.69
C ALA A 13 -30.00 4.93 -38.16
N VAL A 14 -30.00 3.67 -37.74
CA VAL A 14 -29.55 3.22 -36.43
C VAL A 14 -28.05 3.52 -36.35
N ALA A 15 -27.67 4.57 -35.61
CA ALA A 15 -26.28 4.82 -35.25
C ALA A 15 -25.98 4.03 -33.97
N VAL A 16 -25.71 2.73 -34.13
CA VAL A 16 -24.95 1.98 -33.13
C VAL A 16 -23.49 2.42 -33.30
N LEU A 17 -23.05 3.30 -32.41
CA LEU A 17 -21.62 3.57 -32.22
C LEU A 17 -21.01 2.33 -31.56
N CYS A 18 -20.65 1.34 -32.38
CA CYS A 18 -19.68 0.33 -31.99
C CYS A 18 -18.34 1.06 -31.79
N LEU A 19 -17.96 1.29 -30.53
CA LEU A 19 -16.58 1.53 -30.17
C LEU A 19 -15.80 0.23 -30.45
N SER A 20 -15.37 0.06 -31.70
CA SER A 20 -14.32 -0.88 -32.06
C SER A 20 -13.00 -0.30 -31.58
N VAL A 21 -12.61 -0.62 -30.35
CA VAL A 21 -11.20 -0.54 -29.96
C VAL A 21 -10.50 -1.69 -30.66
N GLY A 22 -9.89 -1.37 -31.79
CA GLY A 22 -9.07 -2.30 -32.55
C GLY A 22 -7.79 -2.59 -31.76
N PHE A 23 -7.50 -3.87 -31.57
CA PHE A 23 -6.13 -4.33 -31.31
C PHE A 23 -5.31 -4.05 -32.59
N ALA A 24 -4.73 -2.85 -32.66
CA ALA A 24 -3.71 -2.54 -33.64
C ALA A 24 -2.42 -3.25 -33.18
N SER A 25 -2.19 -4.44 -33.72
CA SER A 25 -0.83 -4.94 -33.85
C SER A 25 -0.16 -4.11 -34.94
N CYS A 26 0.62 -3.11 -34.54
CA CYS A 26 1.56 -2.43 -35.42
C CYS A 26 2.96 -2.60 -34.83
N SER A 27 3.81 -3.18 -35.67
CA SER A 27 5.24 -3.32 -35.50
C SER A 27 5.95 -1.97 -35.56
N ASP A 28 6.99 -1.85 -34.73
CA ASP A 28 8.23 -1.10 -34.95
C ASP A 28 8.20 0.44 -34.83
N ASP A 29 8.92 0.89 -33.81
CA ASP A 29 9.55 2.19 -33.53
C ASP A 29 8.70 3.46 -33.26
N ASP A 30 9.19 4.23 -32.28
CA ASP A 30 8.78 5.57 -31.77
C ASP A 30 7.71 5.68 -30.67
N ASP A 31 8.19 5.74 -29.41
CA ASP A 31 7.68 6.51 -28.25
C ASP A 31 6.18 6.92 -28.24
N ASP A 32 5.27 5.95 -28.30
CA ASP A 32 3.88 6.20 -27.91
C ASP A 32 3.84 6.52 -26.40
N PRO A 33 3.16 7.60 -25.94
CA PRO A 33 2.97 7.83 -24.53
C PRO A 33 2.24 6.63 -23.94
N VAL A 34 2.89 5.95 -22.99
CA VAL A 34 2.33 4.81 -22.26
C VAL A 34 0.92 5.17 -21.82
N ALA A 35 -0.08 4.44 -22.33
CA ALA A 35 -1.48 4.68 -21.98
C ALA A 35 -1.62 4.62 -20.45
N PRO A 36 -2.37 5.54 -19.82
CA PRO A 36 -2.52 5.54 -18.37
C PRO A 36 -3.08 4.20 -17.89
N GLY A 37 -2.49 3.65 -16.84
CA GLY A 37 -2.97 2.43 -16.20
C GLY A 37 -4.41 2.60 -15.70
N ILE A 38 -5.13 1.50 -15.52
CA ILE A 38 -6.54 1.52 -15.07
C ILE A 38 -6.66 2.17 -13.68
N GLU A 39 -5.62 2.07 -12.85
CA GLU A 39 -5.51 2.72 -11.54
C GLU A 39 -5.48 4.24 -11.68
N GLU A 40 -4.75 4.77 -12.67
CA GLU A 40 -4.74 6.20 -12.99
C GLU A 40 -6.09 6.67 -13.53
N LEU A 41 -6.74 5.86 -14.37
CA LEU A 41 -8.07 6.17 -14.90
C LEU A 41 -9.14 6.21 -13.81
N MET A 42 -9.06 5.34 -12.80
CA MET A 42 -9.97 5.38 -11.65
C MET A 42 -9.62 6.48 -10.65
N GLY A 43 -8.37 6.95 -10.67
CA GLY A 43 -7.89 8.05 -9.85
C GLY A 43 -7.18 7.60 -8.58
N MET A 44 -6.67 6.38 -8.48
CA MET A 44 -5.94 5.92 -7.30
C MET A 44 -4.64 6.71 -6.98
N PRO A 45 -3.87 7.22 -7.96
CA PRO A 45 -2.73 8.06 -7.65
C PRO A 45 -3.13 9.39 -6.97
N GLY A 46 -2.35 9.81 -5.97
CA GLY A 46 -2.58 11.06 -5.24
C GLY A 46 -1.99 11.06 -3.83
N THR A 47 -2.26 12.14 -3.09
CA THR A 47 -1.90 12.25 -1.68
C THR A 47 -3.11 11.95 -0.81
N TYR A 48 -2.88 11.17 0.24
CA TYR A 48 -3.88 10.75 1.19
C TYR A 48 -3.46 11.13 2.61
N ASN A 49 -4.42 11.45 3.45
CA ASN A 49 -4.24 11.59 4.88
C ASN A 49 -5.07 10.51 5.58
N GLY A 50 -4.55 9.92 6.63
CA GLY A 50 -5.19 8.78 7.24
C GLY A 50 -4.61 8.44 8.59
N SER A 51 -4.92 7.24 9.03
CA SER A 51 -4.43 6.72 10.28
C SER A 51 -3.97 5.29 10.18
N VAL A 52 -3.13 4.92 11.14
CA VAL A 52 -2.77 3.54 11.42
C VAL A 52 -3.21 3.16 12.83
N THR A 53 -3.74 1.96 12.96
CA THR A 53 -3.92 1.29 14.25
C THR A 53 -2.96 0.10 14.32
N VAL A 54 -2.19 0.00 15.40
CA VAL A 54 -1.27 -1.12 15.63
C VAL A 54 -1.88 -2.05 16.67
N LEU A 55 -2.05 -3.32 16.29
CA LEU A 55 -2.53 -4.38 17.18
C LEU A 55 -1.34 -5.22 17.63
N THR A 56 -1.05 -5.22 18.94
CA THR A 56 0.04 -6.00 19.54
C THR A 56 -0.49 -6.97 20.59
N PRO A 57 0.12 -8.16 20.77
CA PRO A 57 -0.33 -9.17 21.71
C PRO A 57 -0.03 -8.84 23.19
N ARG A 58 0.68 -7.74 23.51
CA ARG A 58 1.07 -7.38 24.88
C ARG A 58 0.06 -6.46 25.59
N ALA A 59 -0.95 -5.97 24.89
CA ALA A 59 -2.04 -5.19 25.48
C ALA A 59 -3.35 -5.92 25.18
N ASP A 60 -4.14 -6.22 26.22
CA ASP A 60 -5.51 -6.74 26.10
C ASP A 60 -6.24 -6.04 24.96
N GLU A 61 -6.39 -6.69 23.78
CA GLU A 61 -7.11 -6.23 22.57
C GLU A 61 -7.41 -4.71 22.52
N SER A 62 -6.41 -3.87 22.75
CA SER A 62 -6.62 -2.44 22.93
C SER A 62 -5.97 -1.78 21.75
N GLU A 63 -6.83 -1.41 20.80
CA GLU A 63 -6.50 -0.55 19.69
C GLU A 63 -5.74 0.67 20.26
N GLN A 64 -4.46 0.79 19.93
CA GLN A 64 -3.75 2.03 20.19
C GLN A 64 -4.38 3.13 19.32
N PRO A 65 -4.43 4.39 19.81
CA PRO A 65 -5.10 5.46 19.09
C PRO A 65 -4.52 5.61 17.69
N ALA A 66 -5.43 5.75 16.73
CA ALA A 66 -5.13 6.09 15.34
C ALA A 66 -4.14 7.27 15.28
N LYS A 67 -3.00 7.07 14.62
CA LYS A 67 -1.97 8.12 14.41
C LYS A 67 -2.08 8.70 13.02
N ASP A 68 -2.11 10.03 12.91
CA ASP A 68 -2.17 10.72 11.62
C ASP A 68 -0.93 10.41 10.77
N LEU A 69 -1.18 9.98 9.53
CA LEU A 69 -0.17 9.58 8.56
C LEU A 69 -0.51 10.12 7.17
N THR A 70 0.52 10.52 6.44
CA THR A 70 0.40 10.87 5.02
C THR A 70 0.92 9.73 4.16
N LEU A 71 0.13 9.34 3.19
CA LEU A 71 0.48 8.36 2.16
C LEU A 71 0.44 9.04 0.80
N VAL A 72 1.46 8.81 -0.04
CA VAL A 72 1.45 9.25 -1.44
C VAL A 72 1.43 8.02 -2.33
N VAL A 73 0.40 7.90 -3.16
CA VAL A 73 0.28 6.85 -4.17
C VAL A 73 0.73 7.40 -5.51
N THR A 74 1.73 6.78 -6.13
CA THR A 74 2.28 7.23 -7.43
C THR A 74 1.62 6.50 -8.60
N LYS A 75 1.88 6.99 -9.81
CA LYS A 75 1.45 6.32 -11.05
C LYS A 75 2.21 5.02 -11.30
N ASP A 76 3.41 4.90 -10.75
CA ASP A 76 4.29 3.75 -10.87
C ASP A 76 3.95 2.63 -9.88
N LYS A 77 2.72 2.67 -9.32
CA LYS A 77 2.20 1.71 -8.33
C LYS A 77 3.02 1.62 -7.05
N GLU A 78 3.38 2.78 -6.52
CA GLU A 78 4.14 2.89 -5.27
C GLU A 78 3.30 3.55 -4.16
N LEU A 79 3.42 3.02 -2.95
CA LEU A 79 2.89 3.54 -1.69
C LEU A 79 4.04 4.19 -0.90
N LYS A 80 4.12 5.52 -0.90
CA LYS A 80 5.19 6.28 -0.24
C LYS A 80 4.75 6.83 1.11
N PHE A 81 5.46 6.39 2.15
CA PHE A 81 5.37 6.85 3.52
C PHE A 81 6.54 7.78 3.82
N ASN A 82 6.25 9.02 4.19
CA ASN A 82 7.30 9.95 4.65
C ASN A 82 7.77 9.64 6.09
N ASN A 83 6.91 8.97 6.87
CA ASN A 83 7.25 8.54 8.22
C ASN A 83 6.47 7.28 8.55
N PHE A 84 7.09 6.12 8.32
CA PHE A 84 6.48 4.82 8.58
C PHE A 84 6.32 4.60 10.10
N PRO A 85 5.16 4.13 10.59
CA PRO A 85 4.82 4.14 12.00
C PRO A 85 5.51 3.03 12.82
N ILE A 86 6.79 3.19 13.14
CA ILE A 86 7.56 2.21 13.93
C ILE A 86 7.48 2.40 15.44
N LYS A 87 6.95 3.53 15.93
CA LYS A 87 6.97 3.90 17.35
C LYS A 87 6.50 2.78 18.28
N ASP A 88 5.32 2.20 18.01
CA ASP A 88 4.76 1.18 18.90
C ASP A 88 5.56 -0.14 18.81
N ILE A 89 6.16 -0.45 17.66
CA ILE A 89 7.08 -1.57 17.51
C ILE A 89 8.30 -1.36 18.42
N ILE A 90 8.94 -0.20 18.33
CA ILE A 90 10.12 0.10 19.15
C ILE A 90 9.78 0.00 20.64
N TYR A 91 8.70 0.65 21.09
CA TYR A 91 8.24 0.53 22.48
C TYR A 91 7.95 -0.92 22.93
N SER A 92 7.59 -1.81 22.00
CA SER A 92 7.36 -3.23 22.31
C SER A 92 8.64 -4.06 22.46
N LEU A 93 9.75 -3.60 21.86
CA LEU A 93 11.06 -4.26 21.87
C LEU A 93 11.91 -3.90 23.09
N TYR A 94 11.71 -2.71 23.67
CA TYR A 94 12.47 -2.23 24.83
C TYR A 94 11.68 -2.41 26.14
N GLU A 95 12.41 -2.55 27.26
CA GLU A 95 11.78 -2.72 28.57
C GLU A 95 11.31 -1.40 29.17
N THR A 96 12.02 -0.32 28.86
CA THR A 96 11.74 1.02 29.38
C THR A 96 11.39 2.00 28.26
N ALA A 97 10.53 2.96 28.58
CA ALA A 97 10.17 4.02 27.63
C ALA A 97 11.35 4.94 27.31
N GLU A 98 12.26 5.17 28.26
CA GLU A 98 13.45 6.00 28.06
C GLU A 98 14.40 5.41 27.01
N GLU A 99 14.61 4.09 27.04
CA GLU A 99 15.41 3.40 26.01
C GLU A 99 14.72 3.44 24.64
N ALA A 100 13.40 3.21 24.60
CA ALA A 100 12.63 3.27 23.36
C ALA A 100 12.64 4.68 22.74
N ASP A 101 12.54 5.73 23.56
CA ASP A 101 12.59 7.12 23.11
C ASP A 101 13.96 7.49 22.56
N ALA A 102 15.05 7.12 23.23
CA ALA A 102 16.41 7.35 22.72
C ALA A 102 16.63 6.69 21.35
N VAL A 103 16.11 5.48 21.16
CA VAL A 103 16.18 4.77 19.88
C VAL A 103 15.33 5.44 18.80
N LEU A 104 14.12 5.92 19.14
CA LEU A 104 13.30 6.66 18.19
C LEU A 104 13.91 8.00 17.77
N GLU A 105 14.60 8.68 18.69
CA GLU A 105 15.36 9.89 18.38
C GLU A 105 16.52 9.61 17.42
N GLU A 106 17.22 8.49 17.62
CA GLU A 106 18.30 8.03 16.74
C GLU A 106 17.79 7.66 15.34
N ILE A 107 16.68 6.92 15.25
CA ILE A 107 16.10 6.52 13.97
C ILE A 107 15.52 7.73 13.23
N GLY A 108 14.89 8.65 13.95
CA GLY A 108 14.20 9.80 13.37
C GLY A 108 13.01 9.40 12.49
N ASN A 109 12.82 10.11 11.38
CA ASN A 109 11.76 9.79 10.42
C ASN A 109 12.19 8.64 9.51
N LEU A 110 11.36 7.62 9.41
CA LEU A 110 11.63 6.47 8.55
C LEU A 110 10.81 6.58 7.26
N GLU A 111 11.43 7.06 6.19
CA GLU A 111 10.81 7.02 4.86
C GLU A 111 10.75 5.58 4.34
N LYS A 112 9.58 5.16 3.84
CA LYS A 112 9.39 3.84 3.23
C LYS A 112 8.54 3.90 1.98
N ASN A 113 8.87 3.01 1.06
CA ASN A 113 8.19 2.85 -0.21
C ASN A 113 7.86 1.38 -0.40
N PHE A 114 6.61 1.07 -0.69
CA PHE A 114 6.17 -0.27 -1.05
C PHE A 114 5.58 -0.24 -2.45
N SER A 115 5.94 -1.21 -3.27
CA SER A 115 5.25 -1.41 -4.53
C SER A 115 3.90 -2.09 -4.26
N PHE A 116 2.96 -1.99 -5.18
CA PHE A 116 1.74 -2.79 -5.12
C PHE A 116 1.35 -3.36 -6.48
N GLU A 117 0.73 -4.54 -6.45
CA GLU A 117 0.19 -5.20 -7.63
C GLU A 117 -1.34 -5.20 -7.58
N THR A 118 -1.97 -4.72 -8.64
CA THR A 118 -3.43 -4.81 -8.78
C THR A 118 -3.84 -6.25 -9.08
N LYS A 119 -4.70 -6.81 -8.23
CA LYS A 119 -5.21 -8.19 -8.36
C LYS A 119 -6.61 -8.24 -8.96
N GLU A 120 -7.46 -7.26 -8.63
CA GLU A 120 -8.84 -7.23 -9.12
C GLU A 120 -9.31 -5.79 -9.34
N ILE A 121 -10.09 -5.59 -10.40
CA ILE A 121 -10.73 -4.30 -10.72
C ILE A 121 -12.25 -4.54 -10.80
N LEU A 122 -13.00 -3.80 -10.00
CA LEU A 122 -14.45 -3.86 -9.91
C LEU A 122 -15.00 -2.50 -10.40
N GLU A 123 -15.08 -2.34 -11.73
CA GLU A 123 -15.43 -1.05 -12.35
C GLU A 123 -16.80 -0.53 -11.92
N GLU A 124 -17.81 -1.41 -11.83
CA GLU A 124 -19.17 -1.05 -11.42
C GLU A 124 -19.22 -0.51 -9.99
N GLU A 125 -18.37 -1.04 -9.11
CA GLU A 125 -18.26 -0.65 -7.71
C GLU A 125 -17.23 0.46 -7.48
N GLN A 126 -16.51 0.86 -8.55
CA GLN A 126 -15.37 1.78 -8.50
C GLN A 126 -14.32 1.38 -7.46
N GLN A 127 -13.94 0.10 -7.46
CA GLN A 127 -12.99 -0.47 -6.52
C GLN A 127 -11.79 -1.14 -7.23
N ILE A 128 -10.64 -1.08 -6.57
CA ILE A 128 -9.44 -1.84 -6.92
C ILE A 128 -9.04 -2.66 -5.71
N LYS A 129 -8.86 -3.97 -5.88
CA LYS A 129 -8.14 -4.78 -4.90
C LYS A 129 -6.70 -4.93 -5.34
N PHE A 130 -5.78 -4.68 -4.42
CA PHE A 130 -4.36 -4.71 -4.66
C PHE A 130 -3.64 -5.44 -3.54
N ASP A 131 -2.44 -5.88 -3.86
CA ASP A 131 -1.54 -6.59 -2.97
C ASP A 131 -0.31 -5.73 -2.76
N VAL A 132 0.16 -5.62 -1.53
CA VAL A 132 1.29 -4.73 -1.20
C VAL A 132 2.56 -5.57 -1.16
N ASP A 133 3.49 -5.29 -2.05
CA ASP A 133 4.79 -5.92 -2.05
C ASP A 133 5.67 -5.26 -0.98
N THR A 134 5.80 -5.94 0.16
CA THR A 134 6.56 -5.46 1.31
C THR A 134 7.95 -6.07 1.35
N GLU A 135 8.94 -5.20 1.62
CA GLU A 135 10.29 -5.62 1.96
C GLU A 135 10.52 -5.50 3.48
N ASP A 136 11.31 -6.43 4.02
CA ASP A 136 11.77 -6.39 5.41
C ASP A 136 12.54 -5.09 5.68
N ILE A 137 12.31 -4.54 6.88
CA ILE A 137 12.97 -3.31 7.33
C ILE A 137 14.09 -3.70 8.31
N GLU A 138 15.33 -3.40 7.94
CA GLU A 138 16.48 -3.48 8.84
C GLU A 138 16.97 -2.07 9.21
N ILE A 139 17.10 -1.81 10.51
CA ILE A 139 17.53 -0.52 11.05
C ILE A 139 18.77 -0.76 11.91
N PRO A 140 19.98 -0.46 11.40
CA PRO A 140 21.20 -0.51 12.21
C PRO A 140 21.27 0.71 13.13
N LEU A 141 21.62 0.47 14.39
CA LEU A 141 21.85 1.50 15.41
C LEU A 141 23.36 1.71 15.64
N GLU A 142 23.74 2.88 16.16
CA GLU A 142 25.12 3.29 16.43
C GLU A 142 25.83 2.37 17.42
N ASN A 143 25.08 1.80 18.38
CA ASN A 143 25.59 0.84 19.36
C ASN A 143 25.83 -0.57 18.75
N GLY A 144 25.64 -0.74 17.45
CA GLY A 144 25.83 -1.99 16.72
C GLY A 144 24.61 -2.92 16.73
N VAL A 145 23.56 -2.61 17.50
CA VAL A 145 22.31 -3.36 17.48
C VAL A 145 21.60 -3.16 16.15
N ILE A 146 20.95 -4.20 15.63
CA ILE A 146 20.11 -4.12 14.43
C ILE A 146 18.68 -4.46 14.83
N ILE A 147 17.74 -3.56 14.54
CA ILE A 147 16.31 -3.84 14.63
C ILE A 147 15.86 -4.41 13.29
N LYS A 148 15.30 -5.62 13.31
CA LYS A 148 14.71 -6.25 12.13
C LYS A 148 13.19 -6.25 12.28
N ILE A 149 12.49 -5.80 11.27
CA ILE A 149 11.04 -5.84 11.16
C ILE A 149 10.70 -6.55 9.86
N ALA A 150 10.37 -7.83 9.98
CA ALA A 150 9.83 -8.57 8.86
C ALA A 150 8.37 -8.14 8.64
N LEU A 151 8.06 -7.76 7.41
CA LEU A 151 6.72 -7.36 6.99
C LEU A 151 6.15 -8.43 6.08
N ASP A 152 4.90 -8.78 6.34
CA ASP A 152 4.15 -9.73 5.53
C ASP A 152 2.84 -9.05 5.15
N ASP A 153 2.41 -9.18 3.91
CA ASP A 153 1.06 -8.84 3.53
C ASP A 153 0.09 -9.78 4.29
N ASN A 154 -0.97 -9.21 4.84
CA ASN A 154 -2.00 -10.06 5.44
C ASN A 154 -2.70 -10.84 4.29
N GLU A 155 -3.31 -12.00 4.56
CA GLU A 155 -4.07 -12.77 3.55
C GLU A 155 -5.18 -11.94 2.86
N GLU A 156 -5.54 -10.78 3.43
CA GLU A 156 -6.49 -9.82 2.89
C GLU A 156 -5.83 -8.78 1.98
N LEU A 157 -6.28 -8.74 0.73
CA LEU A 157 -5.92 -7.70 -0.23
C LEU A 157 -6.28 -6.29 0.29
N GLY A 158 -5.41 -5.33 -0.01
CA GLY A 158 -5.73 -3.92 0.09
C GLY A 158 -6.86 -3.51 -0.84
N LEU A 159 -7.59 -2.46 -0.47
CA LEU A 159 -8.74 -1.94 -1.18
C LEU A 159 -8.59 -0.44 -1.41
N TYR A 160 -8.68 -0.03 -2.67
CA TYR A 160 -9.02 1.34 -3.05
C TYR A 160 -10.50 1.37 -3.43
N ALA A 161 -11.24 2.33 -2.88
CA ALA A 161 -12.65 2.53 -3.17
C ALA A 161 -12.94 4.01 -3.44
N LYS A 162 -13.61 4.27 -4.55
CA LYS A 162 -14.07 5.60 -4.92
C LYS A 162 -15.59 5.71 -4.77
N SER A 163 -16.01 6.76 -4.07
CA SER A 163 -17.41 7.15 -3.90
C SER A 163 -17.60 8.59 -4.37
N GLU A 164 -18.85 9.07 -4.45
CA GLU A 164 -19.17 10.41 -4.97
C GLU A 164 -18.37 11.55 -4.30
N ASN A 165 -18.02 11.39 -3.02
CA ASN A 165 -17.40 12.46 -2.23
C ASN A 165 -16.07 12.05 -1.57
N THR A 166 -15.69 10.77 -1.61
CA THR A 166 -14.50 10.29 -0.92
C THR A 166 -13.80 9.18 -1.71
N GLU A 167 -12.47 9.23 -1.72
CA GLU A 167 -11.61 8.17 -2.22
C GLU A 167 -10.81 7.62 -1.05
N LYS A 168 -10.87 6.32 -0.81
CA LYS A 168 -10.26 5.68 0.35
C LYS A 168 -9.31 4.56 -0.04
N ILE A 169 -8.25 4.39 0.74
CA ILE A 169 -7.32 3.26 0.66
C ILE A 169 -7.24 2.60 2.03
N THR A 170 -7.45 1.29 2.08
CA THR A 170 -7.31 0.49 3.30
C THR A 170 -6.52 -0.77 3.01
N PHE A 171 -5.58 -1.13 3.89
CA PHE A 171 -4.85 -2.39 3.81
C PHE A 171 -4.28 -2.77 5.17
N LYS A 172 -3.83 -4.01 5.30
CA LYS A 172 -3.23 -4.52 6.53
C LYS A 172 -1.87 -5.13 6.25
N LEU A 173 -0.94 -4.95 7.18
CA LEU A 173 0.35 -5.61 7.15
C LEU A 173 0.57 -6.32 8.48
N SER A 174 0.96 -7.59 8.44
CA SER A 174 1.49 -8.28 9.60
C SER A 174 2.96 -7.95 9.76
N TYR A 175 3.43 -7.91 11.00
CA TYR A 175 4.85 -7.71 11.26
C TYR A 175 5.38 -8.69 12.31
N LYS A 176 6.67 -8.98 12.21
CA LYS A 176 7.49 -9.62 13.24
C LYS A 176 8.74 -8.80 13.44
N ALA A 177 8.98 -8.33 14.65
CA ALA A 177 10.10 -7.49 15.00
C ALA A 177 11.00 -8.15 16.04
N GLU A 178 12.30 -7.99 15.88
CA GLU A 178 13.30 -8.46 16.83
C GLU A 178 14.51 -7.54 16.90
N LYS A 179 15.18 -7.58 18.04
CA LYS A 179 16.46 -6.91 18.26
C LYS A 179 17.58 -7.93 18.11
N VAL A 180 18.54 -7.64 17.24
CA VAL A 180 19.72 -8.46 17.00
C VAL A 180 20.95 -7.73 17.54
N THR A 181 21.53 -8.25 18.61
CA THR A 181 22.78 -7.73 19.19
C THR A 181 23.96 -8.50 18.58
N PRO A 182 25.02 -7.83 18.07
CA PRO A 182 26.21 -8.51 17.60
C PRO A 182 26.81 -9.39 18.70
N ALA A 183 27.20 -10.61 18.36
CA ALA A 183 27.92 -11.48 19.29
C ALA A 183 29.27 -10.85 19.63
N GLU A 184 29.56 -10.68 20.93
CA GLU A 184 30.88 -10.26 21.40
C GLU A 184 31.93 -11.29 20.91
N PRO A 185 33.10 -10.86 20.38
CA PRO A 185 34.02 -11.75 19.66
C PRO A 185 34.70 -12.84 20.50
N GLU A 186 34.35 -13.02 21.77
CA GLU A 186 34.88 -14.11 22.61
C GLU A 186 33.79 -14.86 23.40
N ALA A 187 32.97 -15.66 22.71
CA ALA A 187 32.42 -16.88 23.28
C ALA A 187 32.17 -17.92 22.18
N LYS A 188 32.53 -19.17 22.48
CA LYS A 188 32.43 -20.33 21.59
C LYS A 188 31.01 -20.50 21.03
N GLU A 189 30.94 -21.08 19.82
CA GLU A 189 29.73 -21.55 19.14
C GLU A 189 28.68 -22.09 20.11
N ASP A 190 27.63 -21.30 20.37
CA ASP A 190 26.20 -21.63 20.25
C ASP A 190 25.38 -20.52 20.93
N SER A 191 24.31 -20.08 20.26
CA SER A 191 23.34 -19.03 20.66
C SER A 191 23.81 -17.57 20.71
N THR A 192 23.58 -16.82 19.62
CA THR A 192 23.20 -15.41 19.75
C THR A 192 21.96 -15.33 20.65
N PRO A 193 21.90 -14.52 21.71
CA PRO A 193 20.69 -14.35 22.48
C PRO A 193 19.70 -13.57 21.61
N THR A 194 18.84 -14.28 20.89
CA THR A 194 17.73 -13.65 20.16
C THR A 194 16.66 -13.30 21.18
N GLU A 195 16.40 -12.01 21.37
CA GLU A 195 15.27 -11.54 22.19
C GLU A 195 13.94 -12.05 21.63
N PRO A 196 12.88 -12.18 22.45
CA PRO A 196 11.62 -12.75 21.99
C PRO A 196 11.01 -11.87 20.88
N THR A 197 10.88 -12.43 19.69
CA THR A 197 10.23 -11.82 18.54
C THR A 197 8.84 -11.30 18.91
N LYS A 198 8.57 -10.03 18.60
CA LYS A 198 7.28 -9.37 18.81
C LYS A 198 6.52 -9.35 17.49
N SER A 199 5.29 -9.85 17.47
CA SER A 199 4.44 -9.81 16.29
C SER A 199 3.27 -8.84 16.48
N GLY A 200 2.71 -8.35 15.39
CA GLY A 200 1.49 -7.56 15.42
C GLY A 200 0.91 -7.33 14.04
N ILE A 201 -0.12 -6.49 13.97
CA ILE A 201 -0.81 -6.13 12.73
C ILE A 201 -0.93 -4.61 12.67
N TYR A 202 -0.53 -4.04 11.53
CA TYR A 202 -0.90 -2.70 11.12
C TYR A 202 -2.21 -2.72 10.37
N ASN A 203 -3.15 -1.86 10.77
CA ASN A 203 -4.36 -1.57 10.02
C ASN A 203 -4.27 -0.13 9.50
N PHE A 204 -4.12 0.02 8.19
CA PHE A 204 -4.02 1.32 7.54
C PHE A 204 -5.35 1.75 6.95
N SER A 205 -5.72 3.02 7.13
CA SER A 205 -6.90 3.62 6.55
C SER A 205 -6.63 5.07 6.15
N PHE A 206 -6.76 5.36 4.86
CA PHE A 206 -6.41 6.63 4.26
C PHE A 206 -7.55 7.20 3.44
N GLU A 207 -7.76 8.52 3.53
CA GLU A 207 -8.69 9.28 2.69
C GLU A 207 -7.90 10.25 1.80
N LYS A 208 -8.27 10.34 0.53
CA LYS A 208 -7.57 11.18 -0.43
C LYS A 208 -7.79 12.64 -0.12
N ILE A 209 -6.73 13.43 -0.22
CA ILE A 209 -6.79 14.88 -0.10
C ILE A 209 -7.28 15.44 -1.44
N THR A 210 -8.57 15.74 -1.53
CA THR A 210 -9.12 16.51 -2.65
C THR A 210 -8.79 17.99 -2.46
N LYS A 211 -8.07 18.56 -3.42
CA LYS A 211 -7.80 20.01 -3.50
C LYS A 211 -8.99 20.77 -4.05
#